data_AF-A0A0B7HDU6-F1
#
_entry.id   AF-A0A0B7HDU6-F1
#
_cell.length_a   1.000
_cell.length_b   1.000
_cell.length_c   1.000
_cell.angle_alpha   90.00
_cell.angle_beta   90.00
_cell.angle_gamma   90.00
#
_symmetry.space_group_name_H-M   'P 1'
#
loop_
_entity.id
_entity.type
_entity.pdbx_description
1 polymer ?
#
loop_
_entity_poly.entity_id
_entity_poly.type
_entity_poly.pdbx_seq_one_letter_code
_entity_poly.pdbx_strand_id
1 'polypeptide(L)'
;MKIRDNFNTIEKYQEIITKKQNYIFEDKQEIADLLTDEANGIQKYPKPNLEVIKSTKNRIINYYLDVIFGKYSAGYDISEIKTDFLHLLTITDELWQEKSLTEFTYQKSEPYYGTDEYELVLNLISLGILLNCNDKEFEKIIKIRDKVPTKDILLDFFLSFKDKRNIHKEQSKGNTYKGLNELILKNDVSSLINDLKIYLSKSWYKERSYAGWHNSHKSKHNIYTGYWSFESGALVKILGLDDTLLKDQKYYPYDMVHWS
;
A
#
# COMPACT_ATOMS: atom_id res chain seq x y z
N MET A 1 -14.01 -13.80 15.55
CA MET A 1 -13.17 -12.78 14.92
C MET A 1 -12.95 -11.65 15.91
N LYS A 2 -11.71 -11.32 16.29
CA LYS A 2 -11.41 -10.19 17.20
C LYS A 2 -11.03 -8.97 16.36
N ILE A 3 -11.73 -7.85 16.57
CA ILE A 3 -11.43 -6.59 15.89
C ILE A 3 -10.02 -6.12 16.29
N ARG A 4 -9.22 -5.70 15.30
CA ARG A 4 -7.85 -5.21 15.49
C ARG A 4 -7.79 -3.69 15.69
N ASP A 5 -8.72 -2.95 15.08
CA ASP A 5 -8.84 -1.50 15.25
C ASP A 5 -10.22 -1.10 15.79
N ASN A 6 -10.24 -0.42 16.95
CA ASN A 6 -11.47 -0.08 17.67
C ASN A 6 -12.02 1.34 17.36
N PHE A 7 -11.52 2.03 16.32
CA PHE A 7 -12.12 3.30 15.86
C PHE A 7 -13.37 3.10 15.01
N ASN A 8 -13.67 1.86 14.59
CA ASN A 8 -14.92 1.50 13.92
C ASN A 8 -15.57 0.26 14.56
N THR A 9 -16.84 0.04 14.26
CA THR A 9 -17.51 -1.22 14.64
C THR A 9 -17.32 -2.28 13.56
N ILE A 10 -17.52 -3.55 13.91
CA ILE A 10 -17.41 -4.64 12.93
C ILE A 10 -18.43 -4.48 11.80
N GLU A 11 -19.66 -4.05 12.10
CA GLU A 11 -20.72 -3.84 11.13
C GLU A 11 -20.33 -2.75 10.12
N LYS A 12 -19.73 -1.66 10.60
CA LYS A 12 -19.25 -0.59 9.74
C LYS A 12 -18.06 -1.02 8.88
N TYR A 13 -17.14 -1.84 9.40
CA TYR A 13 -16.10 -2.43 8.56
C TYR A 13 -16.69 -3.37 7.50
N GLN A 14 -17.66 -4.22 7.85
CA GLN A 14 -18.32 -5.10 6.90
C GLN A 14 -19.07 -4.33 5.81
N GLU A 15 -19.74 -3.24 6.18
CA GLU A 15 -20.42 -2.34 5.24
C GLU A 15 -19.43 -1.76 4.21
N ILE A 16 -18.32 -1.17 4.65
CA ILE A 16 -17.34 -0.57 3.73
C ILE A 16 -16.64 -1.63 2.88
N ILE A 17 -16.28 -2.78 3.45
CA ILE A 17 -15.66 -3.89 2.71
C ILE A 17 -16.60 -4.36 1.59
N THR A 18 -17.86 -4.66 1.93
CA THR A 18 -18.87 -5.14 0.96
C THR A 18 -19.10 -4.10 -0.14
N LYS A 19 -19.24 -2.83 0.24
CA LYS A 19 -19.44 -1.73 -0.70
C LYS A 19 -18.27 -1.62 -1.70
N LYS A 20 -17.03 -1.72 -1.22
CA LYS A 20 -15.83 -1.63 -2.06
C LYS A 20 -15.67 -2.85 -2.96
N GLN A 21 -16.00 -4.05 -2.47
CA GLN A 21 -16.05 -5.26 -3.28
C GLN A 21 -17.07 -5.17 -4.42
N ASN A 22 -18.26 -4.61 -4.16
CA ASN A 22 -19.27 -4.36 -5.19
C ASN A 22 -18.75 -3.39 -6.25
N TYR A 23 -18.12 -2.27 -5.85
CA TYR A 23 -17.52 -1.34 -6.80
C TYR A 23 -16.40 -1.97 -7.63
N ILE A 24 -15.56 -2.81 -7.03
CA ILE A 24 -14.54 -3.58 -7.78
C ILE A 24 -15.20 -4.47 -8.83
N PHE A 25 -16.31 -5.13 -8.48
CA PHE A 25 -17.05 -5.99 -9.41
C PHE A 25 -17.63 -5.18 -10.57
N GLU A 26 -18.33 -4.08 -10.29
CA GLU A 26 -18.92 -3.18 -11.29
C GLU A 26 -17.85 -2.58 -12.21
N ASP A 27 -16.76 -2.07 -11.65
CA ASP A 27 -15.67 -1.45 -12.42
C ASP A 27 -14.94 -2.48 -13.31
N LYS A 28 -14.85 -3.75 -12.89
CA LYS A 28 -14.31 -4.83 -13.73
C LYS A 28 -15.23 -5.15 -14.90
N GLN A 29 -16.55 -5.12 -14.71
CA GLN A 29 -17.49 -5.27 -15.82
C GLN A 29 -17.38 -4.09 -16.79
N GLU A 30 -17.28 -2.85 -16.27
CA GLU A 30 -17.07 -1.66 -17.11
C GLU A 30 -15.81 -1.78 -17.97
N ILE A 31 -14.69 -2.24 -17.40
CA ILE A 31 -13.46 -2.47 -18.17
C ILE A 31 -13.68 -3.53 -19.27
N ALA A 32 -14.35 -4.64 -18.96
CA ALA A 32 -14.61 -5.71 -19.94
C ALA A 32 -15.48 -5.22 -21.11
N ASP A 33 -16.52 -4.44 -20.81
CA ASP A 33 -17.37 -3.82 -21.81
C ASP A 33 -16.57 -2.85 -22.69
N LEU A 34 -15.76 -1.98 -22.08
CA LEU A 34 -14.95 -1.01 -22.83
C LEU A 34 -13.89 -1.67 -23.71
N LEU A 35 -13.29 -2.77 -23.27
CA LEU A 35 -12.36 -3.55 -24.11
C LEU A 35 -13.08 -4.19 -25.32
N THR A 36 -14.34 -4.59 -25.13
CA THR A 36 -15.18 -5.10 -26.22
C THR A 36 -15.56 -3.98 -27.19
N ASP A 37 -15.90 -2.79 -26.68
CA ASP A 37 -16.19 -1.61 -27.50
C ASP A 37 -14.96 -1.20 -28.33
N GLU A 38 -13.77 -1.15 -27.71
CA GLU A 38 -12.50 -0.88 -28.42
C GLU A 38 -12.22 -1.89 -29.53
N ALA A 39 -12.42 -3.20 -29.28
CA ALA A 39 -12.23 -4.24 -30.29
C ALA A 39 -13.19 -4.09 -31.49
N ASN A 40 -14.36 -3.48 -31.28
CA ASN A 40 -15.35 -3.20 -32.32
C ASN A 40 -15.23 -1.78 -32.91
N GLY A 41 -14.24 -0.97 -32.49
CA GLY A 41 -14.06 0.40 -32.93
C GLY A 41 -15.13 1.38 -32.42
N ILE A 42 -15.78 1.07 -31.30
CA ILE A 42 -16.85 1.85 -30.68
C ILE A 42 -16.28 2.74 -29.58
N GLN A 43 -16.45 4.05 -29.70
CA GLN A 43 -16.09 5.03 -28.66
C GLN A 43 -17.29 5.28 -27.73
N LYS A 44 -17.26 4.78 -26.49
CA LYS A 44 -18.40 4.86 -25.55
C LYS A 44 -18.45 6.20 -24.82
N TYR A 45 -17.29 6.73 -24.46
CA TYR A 45 -17.16 7.97 -23.69
C TYR A 45 -16.60 9.12 -24.54
N PRO A 46 -16.74 10.39 -24.11
CA PRO A 46 -16.05 11.51 -24.77
C PRO A 46 -14.52 11.43 -24.68
N LYS A 47 -13.99 10.80 -23.63
CA LYS A 47 -12.56 10.48 -23.48
C LYS A 47 -12.25 9.13 -24.13
N PRO A 48 -11.05 8.92 -24.68
CA PRO A 48 -10.65 7.62 -25.24
C PRO A 48 -10.94 6.48 -24.26
N ASN A 49 -11.55 5.38 -24.72
CA ASN A 49 -11.95 4.32 -23.79
C ASN A 49 -10.74 3.74 -23.04
N LEU A 50 -9.56 3.66 -23.68
CA LEU A 50 -8.32 3.23 -23.02
C LEU A 50 -7.90 4.15 -21.85
N GLU A 51 -8.14 5.47 -21.94
CA GLU A 51 -7.91 6.38 -20.81
C GLU A 51 -8.93 6.17 -19.69
N VAL A 52 -10.18 5.89 -20.05
CA VAL A 52 -11.22 5.55 -19.06
C VAL A 52 -10.86 4.25 -18.35
N ILE A 53 -10.44 3.22 -19.09
CA ILE A 53 -9.96 1.95 -18.52
C ILE A 53 -8.81 2.19 -17.53
N LYS A 54 -7.79 2.98 -17.88
CA LYS A 54 -6.69 3.33 -16.96
C LYS A 54 -7.18 4.02 -15.69
N SER A 55 -8.11 4.97 -15.82
CA SER A 55 -8.73 5.66 -14.67
C SER A 55 -9.51 4.69 -13.77
N THR A 56 -10.29 3.80 -14.37
CA THR A 56 -11.06 2.76 -13.68
C THR A 56 -10.16 1.75 -12.98
N LYS A 57 -9.04 1.34 -13.57
CA LYS A 57 -8.01 0.51 -12.91
C LYS A 57 -7.43 1.20 -11.65
N ASN A 58 -7.11 2.51 -11.72
CA ASN A 58 -6.65 3.25 -10.53
C ASN A 58 -7.73 3.26 -9.41
N ARG A 59 -9.00 3.36 -9.78
CA ARG A 59 -10.12 3.34 -8.83
C ARG A 59 -10.24 1.96 -8.14
N ILE A 60 -10.16 0.88 -8.91
CA ILE A 60 -10.14 -0.50 -8.38
C ILE A 60 -8.96 -0.72 -7.42
N ILE A 61 -7.76 -0.19 -7.74
CA ILE A 61 -6.58 -0.27 -6.87
C ILE A 61 -6.87 0.32 -5.49
N ASN A 62 -7.45 1.53 -5.44
CA ASN A 62 -7.82 2.18 -4.19
C ASN A 62 -8.89 1.38 -3.41
N TYR A 63 -9.85 0.78 -4.11
CA TYR A 63 -10.85 -0.08 -3.47
C TYR A 63 -10.26 -1.36 -2.89
N TYR A 64 -9.27 -1.96 -3.54
CA TYR A 64 -8.57 -3.11 -2.96
C TYR A 64 -7.78 -2.73 -1.72
N LEU A 65 -7.10 -1.59 -1.70
CA LEU A 65 -6.45 -1.08 -0.48
C LEU A 65 -7.46 -0.90 0.66
N ASP A 66 -8.62 -0.29 0.37
CA ASP A 66 -9.70 -0.14 1.34
C ASP A 66 -10.20 -1.49 1.89
N VAL A 67 -10.37 -2.48 1.01
CA VAL A 67 -10.79 -3.85 1.39
C VAL A 67 -9.74 -4.52 2.27
N ILE A 68 -8.47 -4.49 1.87
CA ILE A 68 -7.34 -5.11 2.60
C ILE A 68 -7.23 -4.49 3.99
N PHE A 69 -7.25 -3.16 4.08
CA PHE A 69 -7.12 -2.44 5.35
C PHE A 69 -8.34 -2.71 6.22
N GLY A 70 -9.55 -2.63 5.64
CA GLY A 70 -10.81 -2.91 6.33
C GLY A 70 -10.86 -4.33 6.89
N LYS A 71 -10.48 -5.33 6.08
CA LYS A 71 -10.41 -6.74 6.51
C LYS A 71 -9.41 -6.95 7.63
N TYR A 72 -8.21 -6.35 7.52
CA TYR A 72 -7.22 -6.44 8.59
C TYR A 72 -7.79 -5.83 9.89
N SER A 73 -8.34 -4.62 9.82
CA SER A 73 -8.97 -3.93 10.96
C SER A 73 -10.11 -4.73 11.59
N ALA A 74 -10.97 -5.35 10.78
CA ALA A 74 -12.11 -6.12 11.24
C ALA A 74 -11.74 -7.48 11.86
N GLY A 75 -10.48 -7.94 11.71
CA GLY A 75 -10.04 -9.20 12.30
C GLY A 75 -10.07 -10.39 11.35
N TYR A 76 -10.28 -10.19 10.04
CA TYR A 76 -10.35 -11.28 9.06
C TYR A 76 -9.06 -12.10 9.04
N ASP A 77 -9.17 -13.33 8.52
CA ASP A 77 -8.03 -14.21 8.32
C ASP A 77 -7.06 -13.60 7.30
N ILE A 78 -5.77 -13.72 7.57
CA ILE A 78 -4.73 -13.09 6.76
C ILE A 78 -4.61 -13.76 5.38
N SER A 79 -5.01 -15.03 5.23
CA SER A 79 -5.07 -15.71 3.94
C SER A 79 -6.12 -15.10 2.99
N GLU A 80 -7.25 -14.63 3.53
CA GLU A 80 -8.26 -13.88 2.76
C GLU A 80 -7.69 -12.54 2.30
N ILE A 81 -6.96 -11.85 3.19
CA ILE A 81 -6.30 -10.58 2.89
C ILE A 81 -5.22 -10.78 1.81
N LYS A 82 -4.45 -11.87 1.87
CA LYS A 82 -3.49 -12.24 0.84
C LYS A 82 -4.16 -12.44 -0.52
N THR A 83 -5.32 -13.06 -0.56
CA THR A 83 -6.07 -13.23 -1.81
C THR A 83 -6.42 -11.87 -2.44
N ASP A 84 -6.97 -10.94 -1.66
CA ASP A 84 -7.26 -9.58 -2.15
C ASP A 84 -5.98 -8.82 -2.56
N PHE A 85 -4.88 -9.00 -1.82
CA PHE A 85 -3.58 -8.42 -2.14
C PHE A 85 -3.03 -8.92 -3.49
N LEU A 86 -3.17 -10.20 -3.81
CA LEU A 86 -2.72 -10.73 -5.10
C LEU A 86 -3.52 -10.17 -6.28
N HIS A 87 -4.82 -9.88 -6.08
CA HIS A 87 -5.62 -9.17 -7.07
C HIS A 87 -5.20 -7.71 -7.22
N LEU A 88 -4.96 -7.00 -6.11
CA LEU A 88 -4.39 -5.65 -6.10
C LEU A 88 -3.07 -5.60 -6.87
N LEU A 89 -2.15 -6.52 -6.58
CA LEU A 89 -0.84 -6.60 -7.20
C LEU A 89 -0.95 -6.83 -8.70
N THR A 90 -1.86 -7.70 -9.14
CA THR A 90 -2.06 -8.02 -10.55
C THR A 90 -2.55 -6.80 -11.34
N ILE A 91 -3.62 -6.13 -10.87
CA ILE A 91 -4.15 -4.97 -11.58
C ILE A 91 -3.19 -3.77 -11.52
N THR A 92 -2.42 -3.64 -10.44
CA THR A 92 -1.39 -2.59 -10.34
C THR A 92 -0.25 -2.83 -11.32
N ASP A 93 0.26 -4.06 -11.42
CA ASP A 93 1.31 -4.41 -12.37
C ASP A 93 0.84 -4.14 -13.81
N GLU A 94 -0.34 -4.62 -14.19
CA GLU A 94 -0.93 -4.35 -15.51
C GLU A 94 -0.98 -2.84 -15.82
N LEU A 95 -1.54 -2.05 -14.91
CA LEU A 95 -1.63 -0.60 -15.09
C LEU A 95 -0.25 0.07 -15.15
N TRP A 96 0.70 -0.32 -14.30
CA TRP A 96 2.04 0.26 -14.28
C TRP A 96 2.82 -0.05 -15.56
N GLN A 97 2.61 -1.22 -16.16
CA GLN A 97 3.21 -1.53 -17.47
C GLN A 97 2.65 -0.64 -18.58
N GLU A 98 1.35 -0.31 -18.54
CA GLU A 98 0.69 0.58 -19.52
C GLU A 98 1.03 2.06 -19.36
N LYS A 99 1.47 2.49 -18.16
CA LYS A 99 1.83 3.89 -17.90
C LYS A 99 3.14 4.27 -18.59
N SER A 100 3.25 5.46 -19.16
CA SER A 100 4.54 6.00 -19.63
C SER A 100 5.26 6.75 -18.50
N LEU A 101 6.58 6.99 -18.66
CA LEU A 101 7.35 7.79 -17.68
C LEU A 101 6.81 9.22 -17.53
N THR A 102 6.22 9.79 -18.58
CA THR A 102 5.67 11.15 -18.53
C THR A 102 4.46 11.26 -17.62
N GLU A 103 3.75 10.15 -17.35
CA GLU A 103 2.66 10.10 -16.37
C GLU A 103 3.17 10.23 -14.92
N PHE A 104 4.50 10.12 -14.71
CA PHE A 104 5.17 10.35 -13.44
C PHE A 104 6.02 11.65 -13.44
N THR A 105 5.85 12.51 -14.44
CA THR A 105 6.57 13.78 -14.57
C THR A 105 5.68 14.95 -14.14
N TYR A 106 6.04 15.59 -13.04
CA TYR A 106 5.32 16.77 -12.54
C TYR A 106 6.18 18.03 -12.70
N GLN A 107 5.56 19.13 -13.12
CA GLN A 107 6.18 20.47 -13.22
C GLN A 107 7.55 20.50 -13.96
N LYS A 108 7.70 19.74 -15.05
CA LYS A 108 8.94 19.61 -15.85
C LYS A 108 10.15 19.03 -15.11
N SER A 109 9.92 18.24 -14.06
CA SER A 109 11.01 17.53 -13.38
C SER A 109 11.27 16.15 -14.00
N GLU A 110 12.41 15.54 -13.65
CA GLU A 110 12.64 14.11 -13.89
C GLU A 110 11.50 13.27 -13.30
N PRO A 111 11.10 12.15 -13.93
CA PRO A 111 10.05 11.28 -13.40
C PRO A 111 10.29 10.88 -11.95
N TYR A 112 9.27 10.99 -11.11
CA TYR A 112 9.32 10.56 -9.72
C TYR A 112 7.94 10.09 -9.25
N TYR A 113 7.88 9.25 -8.22
CA TYR A 113 6.61 8.94 -7.58
C TYR A 113 6.11 10.13 -6.77
N GLY A 114 4.93 10.64 -7.11
CA GLY A 114 4.18 11.55 -6.25
C GLY A 114 3.84 10.87 -4.91
N THR A 115 3.31 11.64 -3.97
CA THR A 115 3.04 11.13 -2.62
C THR A 115 2.11 9.91 -2.64
N ASP A 116 1.05 9.95 -3.44
CA ASP A 116 0.06 8.85 -3.53
C ASP A 116 0.66 7.61 -4.20
N GLU A 117 1.43 7.78 -5.29
CA GLU A 117 2.13 6.67 -5.93
C GLU A 117 3.18 6.07 -5.00
N TYR A 118 3.89 6.90 -4.24
CA TYR A 118 4.89 6.45 -3.28
C TYR A 118 4.24 5.65 -2.14
N GLU A 119 3.12 6.11 -1.59
CA GLU A 119 2.36 5.38 -0.57
C GLU A 119 1.84 4.04 -1.10
N LEU A 120 1.34 3.99 -2.34
CA LEU A 120 0.93 2.73 -2.97
C LEU A 120 2.11 1.76 -3.11
N VAL A 121 3.25 2.22 -3.66
CA VAL A 121 4.45 1.37 -3.83
C VAL A 121 4.96 0.87 -2.49
N LEU A 122 5.03 1.73 -1.47
CA LEU A 122 5.44 1.33 -0.13
C LEU A 122 4.47 0.31 0.49
N ASN A 123 3.16 0.49 0.33
CA ASN A 123 2.15 -0.47 0.78
C ASN A 123 2.32 -1.82 0.08
N LEU A 124 2.53 -1.83 -1.24
CA LEU A 124 2.75 -3.07 -2.00
C LEU A 124 3.97 -3.83 -1.50
N ILE A 125 5.11 -3.15 -1.32
CA ILE A 125 6.33 -3.77 -0.81
C ILE A 125 6.11 -4.30 0.61
N SER A 126 5.56 -3.46 1.50
CA SER A 126 5.35 -3.82 2.91
C SER A 126 4.40 -5.00 3.07
N LEU A 127 3.26 -4.98 2.40
CA LEU A 127 2.30 -6.08 2.40
C LEU A 127 2.88 -7.33 1.72
N GLY A 128 3.62 -7.20 0.63
CA GLY A 128 4.28 -8.33 -0.02
C GLY A 128 5.27 -9.06 0.89
N ILE A 129 6.01 -8.32 1.72
CA ILE A 129 6.88 -8.89 2.77
C ILE A 129 6.05 -9.56 3.86
N LEU A 130 5.07 -8.84 4.41
CA LEU A 130 4.25 -9.33 5.53
C LEU A 130 3.41 -10.57 5.17
N LEU A 131 2.88 -10.61 3.95
CA LEU A 131 2.05 -11.69 3.41
C LEU A 131 2.88 -12.79 2.72
N ASN A 132 4.19 -12.85 2.96
CA ASN A 132 5.09 -13.89 2.45
C ASN A 132 4.88 -14.17 0.96
N CYS A 133 4.92 -13.13 0.12
CA CYS A 133 4.83 -13.32 -1.31
C CYS A 133 5.97 -14.20 -1.84
N ASN A 134 5.64 -15.10 -2.76
CA ASN A 134 6.63 -15.91 -3.45
C ASN A 134 7.44 -15.03 -4.42
N ASP A 135 8.51 -15.60 -4.98
CA ASP A 135 9.43 -14.81 -5.82
C ASP A 135 8.75 -14.24 -7.07
N LYS A 136 7.83 -14.97 -7.71
CA LYS A 136 7.09 -14.48 -8.89
C LYS A 136 6.16 -13.31 -8.55
N GLU A 137 5.53 -13.35 -7.38
CA GLU A 137 4.70 -12.25 -6.88
C GLU A 137 5.58 -11.04 -6.54
N PHE A 138 6.70 -11.27 -5.85
CA PHE A 138 7.60 -10.20 -5.45
C PHE A 138 8.32 -9.54 -6.64
N GLU A 139 8.59 -10.29 -7.70
CA GLU A 139 9.10 -9.75 -8.97
C GLU A 139 8.16 -8.69 -9.58
N LYS A 140 6.83 -8.84 -9.43
CA LYS A 140 5.88 -7.80 -9.87
C LYS A 140 6.04 -6.53 -9.06
N ILE A 141 6.22 -6.65 -7.74
CA ILE A 141 6.46 -5.50 -6.84
C ILE A 141 7.76 -4.78 -7.26
N ILE A 142 8.82 -5.52 -7.53
CA ILE A 142 10.09 -4.97 -8.04
C ILE A 142 9.87 -4.22 -9.35
N LYS A 143 9.16 -4.81 -10.33
CA LYS A 143 8.85 -4.14 -11.61
C LYS A 143 8.03 -2.86 -11.43
N ILE A 144 7.03 -2.89 -10.54
CA ILE A 144 6.20 -1.72 -10.22
C ILE A 144 7.08 -0.59 -9.68
N ARG A 145 7.98 -0.89 -8.72
CA ARG A 145 8.91 0.11 -8.16
C ARG A 145 9.93 0.58 -9.19
N ASP A 146 10.46 -0.31 -10.01
CA ASP A 146 11.54 0.02 -10.95
C ASP A 146 11.02 0.72 -12.21
N LYS A 147 9.70 0.88 -12.34
CA LYS A 147 9.08 1.73 -13.37
C LYS A 147 9.62 3.15 -13.34
N VAL A 148 9.87 3.70 -12.14
CA VAL A 148 10.50 4.99 -11.95
C VAL A 148 11.71 4.79 -11.03
N PRO A 149 12.93 4.61 -11.57
CA PRO A 149 14.11 4.26 -10.79
C PRO A 149 14.65 5.47 -10.02
N THR A 150 13.94 5.88 -8.97
CA THR A 150 14.39 6.89 -8.01
C THR A 150 15.21 6.26 -6.91
N LYS A 151 16.30 6.93 -6.53
CA LYS A 151 17.03 6.63 -5.29
C LYS A 151 16.12 6.82 -4.09
N ASP A 152 16.04 5.84 -3.20
CA ASP A 152 15.21 5.96 -2.01
C ASP A 152 15.67 5.03 -0.88
N ILE A 153 16.02 5.59 0.28
CA ILE A 153 16.46 4.84 1.46
C ILE A 153 15.49 3.71 1.82
N LEU A 154 14.19 4.01 1.93
CA LEU A 154 13.19 3.09 2.47
C LEU A 154 12.81 2.01 1.47
N LEU A 155 12.48 2.42 0.23
CA LEU A 155 12.10 1.45 -0.80
C LEU A 155 13.29 0.56 -1.18
N ASP A 156 14.52 1.11 -1.25
CA ASP A 156 15.72 0.31 -1.50
C ASP A 156 15.97 -0.67 -0.35
N PHE A 157 15.88 -0.23 0.91
CA PHE A 157 16.09 -1.09 2.06
C PHE A 157 15.12 -2.28 2.05
N PHE A 158 13.82 -2.05 1.84
CA PHE A 158 12.85 -3.15 1.81
C PHE A 158 13.04 -4.11 0.63
N LEU A 159 13.39 -3.61 -0.55
CA LEU A 159 13.60 -4.49 -1.71
C LEU A 159 14.93 -5.26 -1.62
N SER A 160 15.95 -4.70 -0.96
CA SER A 160 17.24 -5.37 -0.75
C SER A 160 17.11 -6.70 -0.01
N PHE A 161 16.05 -6.87 0.79
CA PHE A 161 15.72 -8.15 1.45
C PHE A 161 15.52 -9.30 0.45
N LYS A 162 15.05 -9.00 -0.77
CA LYS A 162 14.76 -10.01 -1.80
C LYS A 162 15.77 -10.03 -2.94
N ASP A 163 16.18 -8.85 -3.44
CA ASP A 163 17.04 -8.76 -4.63
C ASP A 163 18.47 -8.28 -4.35
N LYS A 164 18.80 -8.02 -3.08
CA LYS A 164 20.14 -7.60 -2.64
C LYS A 164 20.65 -6.33 -3.33
N ARG A 165 19.76 -5.46 -3.81
CA ARG A 165 20.15 -4.16 -4.40
C ARG A 165 20.87 -3.27 -3.40
N ASN A 166 21.66 -2.33 -3.92
CA ASN A 166 22.29 -1.30 -3.10
C ASN A 166 21.26 -0.32 -2.53
N ILE A 167 21.46 0.07 -1.27
CA ILE A 167 20.60 1.02 -0.57
C ILE A 167 21.17 2.43 -0.72
N HIS A 168 20.41 3.32 -1.37
CA HIS A 168 20.81 4.72 -1.44
C HIS A 168 20.61 5.42 -0.09
N LYS A 169 21.41 6.46 0.15
CA LYS A 169 21.28 7.32 1.35
C LYS A 169 20.47 8.60 1.08
N GLU A 170 19.85 8.69 -0.09
CA GLU A 170 19.08 9.83 -0.56
C GLU A 170 17.59 9.53 -0.46
N GLN A 171 16.79 10.53 -0.08
CA GLN A 171 15.35 10.43 0.01
C GLN A 171 14.71 10.86 -1.32
N SER A 172 13.79 10.06 -1.88
CA SER A 172 13.04 10.48 -3.08
C SER A 172 12.06 11.60 -2.74
N LYS A 173 11.65 12.39 -3.74
CA LYS A 173 10.73 13.54 -3.55
C LYS A 173 9.39 13.16 -2.92
N GLY A 174 8.84 12.00 -3.30
CA GLY A 174 7.56 11.50 -2.77
C GLY A 174 7.68 10.84 -1.40
N ASN A 175 8.89 10.49 -0.97
CA ASN A 175 9.11 9.90 0.34
C ASN A 175 8.95 10.97 1.44
N THR A 176 7.97 10.79 2.30
CA THR A 176 7.70 11.65 3.47
C THR A 176 8.00 10.94 4.80
N TYR A 177 8.54 9.72 4.77
CA TYR A 177 8.70 8.80 5.90
C TYR A 177 10.03 9.04 6.66
N LYS A 178 10.26 10.30 7.06
CA LYS A 178 11.53 10.74 7.68
C LYS A 178 11.90 9.92 8.91
N GLY A 179 10.95 9.71 9.83
CA GLY A 179 11.21 8.94 11.05
C GLY A 179 11.70 7.52 10.75
N LEU A 180 11.14 6.84 9.74
CA LEU A 180 11.59 5.48 9.39
C LEU A 180 12.94 5.48 8.68
N ASN A 181 13.20 6.47 7.82
CA ASN A 181 14.51 6.66 7.19
C ASN A 181 15.61 6.85 8.25
N GLU A 182 15.35 7.67 9.28
CA GLU A 182 16.28 7.90 10.39
C GLU A 182 16.59 6.60 11.14
N LEU A 183 15.58 5.76 11.39
CA LEU A 183 15.78 4.47 12.04
C LEU A 183 16.63 3.51 11.20
N ILE A 184 16.37 3.44 9.89
CA ILE A 184 17.15 2.61 8.95
C ILE A 184 18.61 3.10 8.89
N LEU A 185 18.81 4.42 8.79
CA LEU A 185 20.15 5.01 8.71
C LEU A 185 20.93 4.91 10.03
N LYS A 186 20.25 5.00 11.18
CA LYS A 186 20.85 4.80 12.51
C LYS A 186 21.45 3.39 12.61
N ASN A 187 20.81 2.40 12.01
CA ASN A 187 21.26 1.00 11.96
C ASN A 187 21.64 0.42 13.35
N ASP A 188 20.92 0.86 14.40
CA ASP A 188 21.09 0.37 15.77
C ASP A 188 19.98 -0.62 16.08
N VAL A 189 20.22 -1.88 15.77
CA VAL A 189 19.27 -2.98 15.97
C VAL A 189 18.86 -3.11 17.44
N SER A 190 19.75 -2.79 18.38
CA SER A 190 19.51 -2.96 19.81
C SER A 190 18.44 -2.02 20.36
N SER A 191 18.35 -0.79 19.81
CA SER A 191 17.36 0.20 20.22
C SER A 191 16.13 0.26 19.33
N LEU A 192 16.17 -0.38 18.15
CA LEU A 192 15.17 -0.18 17.08
C LEU A 192 13.73 -0.43 17.52
N ILE A 193 13.47 -1.48 18.32
CA ILE A 193 12.11 -1.78 18.79
C ILE A 193 11.57 -0.67 19.69
N ASN A 194 12.39 -0.12 20.59
CA ASN A 194 11.99 1.00 21.45
C ASN A 194 11.80 2.28 20.62
N ASP A 195 12.68 2.54 19.67
CA ASP A 195 12.60 3.70 18.80
C ASP A 195 11.34 3.63 17.90
N LEU A 196 11.02 2.46 17.35
CA LEU A 196 9.79 2.22 16.60
C LEU A 196 8.54 2.45 17.45
N LYS A 197 8.56 2.00 18.72
CA LYS A 197 7.46 2.25 19.66
C LYS A 197 7.22 3.75 19.87
N ILE A 198 8.29 4.53 20.00
CA ILE A 198 8.24 6.00 20.12
C ILE A 198 7.71 6.61 18.82
N TYR A 199 8.25 6.20 17.67
CA TYR A 199 7.84 6.67 16.36
C TYR A 199 6.34 6.45 16.12
N LEU A 200 5.84 5.23 16.35
CA LEU A 200 4.42 4.88 16.20
C LEU A 200 3.51 5.69 17.13
N SER A 201 3.98 5.98 18.35
CA SER A 201 3.21 6.71 19.36
C SER A 201 3.15 8.22 19.12
N LYS A 202 4.23 8.82 18.59
CA LYS A 202 4.40 10.29 18.55
C LYS A 202 4.36 10.89 17.15
N SER A 203 4.86 10.15 16.16
CA SER A 203 5.19 10.67 14.83
C SER A 203 4.31 10.08 13.74
N TRP A 204 4.17 8.75 13.68
CA TRP A 204 3.52 8.03 12.59
C TRP A 204 2.19 8.69 12.16
N TYR A 205 1.23 8.81 13.06
CA TYR A 205 -0.08 9.40 12.69
C TYR A 205 0.00 10.92 12.42
N LYS A 206 0.78 11.65 13.23
CA LYS A 206 0.85 13.12 13.20
C LYS A 206 1.51 13.63 11.92
N GLU A 207 2.54 12.93 11.43
CA GLU A 207 3.31 13.32 10.25
C GLU A 207 2.55 13.11 8.94
N ARG A 208 1.45 12.32 8.93
CA ARG A 208 0.52 12.19 7.78
C ARG A 208 -0.73 13.05 7.91
N SER A 209 -0.65 14.21 8.56
CA SER A 209 -1.78 15.15 8.60
C SER A 209 -2.22 15.65 7.20
N TYR A 210 -1.32 15.55 6.22
CA TYR A 210 -1.59 15.86 4.81
C TYR A 210 -2.37 14.76 4.07
N ALA A 211 -2.36 13.52 4.57
CA ALA A 211 -2.90 12.38 3.84
C ALA A 211 -4.43 12.40 3.85
N GLY A 212 -5.06 12.04 2.72
CA GLY A 212 -6.53 12.07 2.58
C GLY A 212 -7.26 11.15 3.58
N TRP A 213 -6.59 10.13 4.09
CA TRP A 213 -7.13 9.22 5.11
C TRP A 213 -7.03 9.78 6.55
N HIS A 214 -6.27 10.84 6.80
CA HIS A 214 -6.10 11.39 8.14
C HIS A 214 -7.44 11.91 8.69
N ASN A 215 -7.74 11.58 9.95
CA ASN A 215 -9.04 11.80 10.59
C ASN A 215 -10.26 11.18 9.88
N SER A 216 -10.10 10.21 8.98
CA SER A 216 -11.24 9.54 8.33
C SER A 216 -12.19 8.85 9.32
N HIS A 217 -11.69 8.37 10.46
CA HIS A 217 -12.52 7.86 11.59
C HIS A 217 -13.48 8.91 12.20
N LYS A 218 -13.26 10.21 11.95
CA LYS A 218 -14.13 11.31 12.38
C LYS A 218 -15.13 11.72 11.30
N SER A 219 -15.07 11.10 10.13
CA SER A 219 -15.97 11.43 9.02
C SER A 219 -17.41 11.07 9.37
N LYS A 220 -18.36 11.89 8.89
CA LYS A 220 -19.79 11.57 8.92
C LYS A 220 -20.15 10.42 7.98
N HIS A 221 -19.28 10.11 7.02
CA HIS A 221 -19.43 9.01 6.09
C HIS A 221 -18.59 7.82 6.56
N ASN A 222 -19.10 6.61 6.36
CA ASN A 222 -18.35 5.39 6.66
C ASN A 222 -17.26 5.16 5.59
N ILE A 223 -16.11 5.83 5.78
CA ILE A 223 -14.94 5.82 4.88
C ILE A 223 -13.65 5.35 5.57
N TYR A 224 -13.74 4.93 6.84
CA TYR A 224 -12.58 4.56 7.63
C TYR A 224 -12.32 3.06 7.58
N THR A 225 -11.12 2.68 7.14
CA THR A 225 -10.69 1.28 6.92
C THR A 225 -9.62 0.81 7.90
N GLY A 226 -9.13 1.68 8.79
CA GLY A 226 -8.07 1.35 9.75
C GLY A 226 -6.86 2.26 9.61
N TYR A 227 -5.99 2.22 10.62
CA TYR A 227 -4.70 2.90 10.58
C TYR A 227 -3.58 1.91 10.90
N TRP A 228 -2.74 1.62 9.92
CA TRP A 228 -1.75 0.56 10.03
C TRP A 228 -0.41 0.97 9.39
N SER A 229 0.67 0.83 10.18
CA SER A 229 2.04 0.98 9.73
C SER A 229 2.58 -0.35 9.21
N PHE A 230 2.12 -0.75 8.02
CA PHE A 230 2.62 -1.96 7.37
C PHE A 230 4.13 -1.90 7.15
N GLU A 231 4.67 -0.72 6.88
CA GLU A 231 6.10 -0.47 6.74
C GLU A 231 6.88 -0.74 8.03
N SER A 232 6.35 -0.40 9.21
CA SER A 232 7.05 -0.73 10.48
C SER A 232 7.04 -2.23 10.73
N GLY A 233 5.94 -2.92 10.40
CA GLY A 233 5.87 -4.38 10.48
C GLY A 233 6.86 -5.05 9.52
N ALA A 234 6.94 -4.56 8.28
CA ALA A 234 7.87 -5.07 7.27
C ALA A 234 9.33 -4.88 7.71
N LEU A 235 9.69 -3.72 8.28
CA LEU A 235 11.03 -3.48 8.83
C LEU A 235 11.40 -4.51 9.91
N VAL A 236 10.51 -4.77 10.86
CA VAL A 236 10.72 -5.78 11.91
C VAL A 236 10.88 -7.17 11.30
N LYS A 237 10.02 -7.55 10.34
CA LYS A 237 10.04 -8.87 9.71
C LYS A 237 11.34 -9.10 8.90
N ILE A 238 11.81 -8.10 8.17
CA ILE A 238 13.09 -8.14 7.44
C ILE A 238 14.25 -8.40 8.39
N LEU A 239 14.27 -7.70 9.52
CA LEU A 239 15.38 -7.76 10.48
C LEU A 239 15.29 -8.94 11.46
N GLY A 240 14.17 -9.66 11.49
CA GLY A 240 13.95 -10.83 12.36
C GLY A 240 14.00 -10.49 13.85
N LEU A 241 13.46 -9.33 14.24
CA LEU A 241 13.55 -8.81 15.61
C LEU A 241 12.42 -9.34 16.50
N ASP A 242 12.72 -9.51 17.79
CA ASP A 242 11.70 -9.72 18.82
C ASP A 242 10.92 -8.42 19.06
N ASP A 243 9.67 -8.43 18.64
CA ASP A 243 8.73 -7.31 18.67
C ASP A 243 7.66 -7.45 19.76
N THR A 244 7.89 -8.30 20.77
CA THR A 244 6.96 -8.50 21.89
C THR A 244 6.53 -7.16 22.54
N LEU A 245 7.43 -6.17 22.59
CA LEU A 245 7.15 -4.82 23.12
C LEU A 245 6.16 -3.99 22.29
N LEU A 246 5.92 -4.39 21.04
CA LEU A 246 5.02 -3.74 20.07
C LEU A 246 3.67 -4.43 19.94
N LYS A 247 3.43 -5.54 20.64
CA LYS A 247 2.19 -6.34 20.53
C LYS A 247 0.89 -5.54 20.64
N ASP A 248 0.84 -4.65 21.63
CA ASP A 248 -0.31 -3.76 21.86
C ASP A 248 -0.06 -2.32 21.37
N GLN A 249 1.02 -2.10 20.60
CA GLN A 249 1.36 -0.79 20.08
C GLN A 249 0.36 -0.38 18.99
N LYS A 250 -0.29 0.76 19.21
CA LYS A 250 -1.21 1.35 18.23
C LYS A 250 -0.52 1.51 16.87
N TYR A 251 -1.25 1.18 15.81
CA TYR A 251 -0.83 1.18 14.40
C TYR A 251 0.14 0.07 14.00
N TYR A 252 0.66 -0.72 14.93
CA TYR A 252 1.57 -1.82 14.61
C TYR A 252 0.81 -3.07 14.14
N PRO A 253 1.13 -3.65 12.96
CA PRO A 253 0.39 -4.79 12.42
C PRO A 253 0.93 -6.14 12.95
N TYR A 254 0.90 -6.33 14.28
CA TYR A 254 1.49 -7.49 14.97
C TYR A 254 1.08 -8.84 14.35
N ASP A 255 -0.22 -9.08 14.17
CA ASP A 255 -0.72 -10.35 13.62
C ASP A 255 -0.18 -10.66 12.22
N MET A 256 0.05 -9.63 11.39
CA MET A 256 0.59 -9.81 10.03
C MET A 256 2.11 -10.06 10.03
N VAL A 257 2.84 -9.50 10.99
CA VAL A 257 4.27 -9.79 11.17
C VAL A 257 4.49 -11.26 11.47
N HIS A 258 3.67 -11.83 12.37
CA HIS A 258 3.73 -13.23 12.78
C HIS A 258 2.97 -14.22 11.87
N TRP A 259 2.40 -13.75 10.76
CA TRP A 259 1.75 -14.64 9.82
C TRP A 259 2.77 -15.40 8.95
N SER A 260 2.58 -16.70 8.83
CA SER A 260 3.42 -17.64 8.05
C SER A 260 2.61 -18.30 6.94
#